data_AF-A0A6G1S3Z2-F1
#
_entry.id   AF-A0A6G1S3Z2-F1
#
_cell.length_a   1.000
_cell.length_b   1.000
_cell.length_c   1.000
_cell.angle_alpha   90.00
_cell.angle_beta   90.00
_cell.angle_gamma   90.00
#
_symmetry.space_group_name_H-M   'P 1'
#
loop_
_entity.id
_entity.type
_entity.pdbx_description
1 polymer ?
#
loop_
_entity_poly.entity_id
_entity_poly.type
_entity_poly.pdbx_seq_one_letter_code
_entity_poly.pdbx_strand_id
1 'polypeptide(L)'
;TTPAHRETTDPSRSSNMAQPIKVVVTGAAGQIAYSLLYQIAKGDVFGDKQPIILHLLDIPPMMDVLEGVVMELADCALPLIHGVVPTADPAVAFKDVEAAFLVGAMPRKQGMERKDLLSANVKIFKVQGQALDQHAKKTVKVLVVGNPANTNALVCSRYAPSIPRENFSAMTRLDQNRAQANIAARLGVNVADVKNVIIWGNHSSTQYPDVKHATVTKNGSTKSVVEAVNDNAFIDGDFVSTIQTRGAAVIAARKMSSAMSAAKAAGDHMKSIWQG
;
A
#
# COMPACT_ATOMS: atom_id res chain seq x y z
N THR A 1 -63.08 6.64 11.54
CA THR A 1 -62.40 5.88 10.47
C THR A 1 -61.00 6.41 10.32
N THR A 2 -60.06 5.80 11.03
CA THR A 2 -58.65 6.20 11.08
C THR A 2 -57.87 5.31 10.10
N PRO A 3 -57.08 5.83 9.15
CA PRO A 3 -56.29 4.97 8.27
C PRO A 3 -55.06 4.47 9.03
N ALA A 4 -54.92 3.16 9.12
CA ALA A 4 -53.73 2.50 9.66
C ALA A 4 -52.55 2.72 8.71
N HIS A 5 -51.47 3.33 9.21
CA HIS A 5 -50.16 3.30 8.57
C HIS A 5 -49.66 1.85 8.55
N ARG A 6 -49.58 1.25 7.36
CA ARG A 6 -48.78 0.03 7.14
C ARG A 6 -47.31 0.45 7.08
N GLU A 7 -46.54 0.10 8.10
CA GLU A 7 -45.09 -0.02 7.97
C GLU A 7 -44.80 -1.10 6.93
N THR A 8 -44.35 -0.67 5.75
CA THR A 8 -43.71 -1.57 4.79
C THR A 8 -42.28 -1.80 5.26
N THR A 9 -42.07 -2.87 6.03
CA THR A 9 -40.72 -3.41 6.24
C THR A 9 -40.22 -3.94 4.91
N ASP A 10 -39.39 -3.16 4.23
CA ASP A 10 -38.68 -3.59 3.03
C ASP A 10 -37.72 -4.75 3.40
N PRO A 11 -37.96 -5.99 2.92
CA PRO A 11 -37.15 -7.15 3.27
C PRO A 11 -35.76 -7.12 2.61
N SER A 12 -35.46 -6.12 1.76
CA SER A 12 -34.21 -6.04 1.00
C SER A 12 -33.02 -5.43 1.76
N ARG A 13 -33.21 -4.98 3.02
CA ARG A 13 -32.16 -4.30 3.81
C ARG A 13 -31.32 -5.17 4.75
N SER A 14 -31.46 -6.49 4.72
CA SER A 14 -30.52 -7.39 5.40
C SER A 14 -29.64 -8.14 4.39
N SER A 15 -28.83 -7.40 3.62
CA SER A 15 -27.62 -8.01 3.10
C SER A 15 -26.73 -8.30 4.31
N ASN A 16 -26.29 -9.55 4.45
CA ASN A 16 -25.46 -10.01 5.56
C ASN A 16 -24.08 -9.32 5.44
N MET A 17 -23.98 -8.06 5.86
CA MET A 17 -22.74 -7.30 5.76
C MET A 17 -21.68 -7.96 6.64
N ALA A 18 -20.50 -8.17 6.07
CA ALA A 18 -19.37 -8.69 6.83
C ALA A 18 -19.09 -7.79 8.04
N GLN A 19 -18.57 -8.37 9.12
CA GLN A 19 -18.14 -7.56 10.26
C GLN A 19 -17.06 -6.56 9.83
N PRO A 20 -17.08 -5.31 10.33
CA PRO A 20 -16.07 -4.34 9.97
C PRO A 20 -14.67 -4.81 10.36
N ILE A 21 -13.75 -4.76 9.40
CA ILE A 21 -12.33 -5.01 9.66
C ILE A 21 -11.65 -3.73 10.13
N LYS A 22 -10.64 -3.86 10.99
CA LYS A 22 -9.84 -2.72 11.45
C LYS A 22 -8.55 -2.61 10.64
N VAL A 23 -8.34 -1.46 10.03
CA VAL A 23 -7.19 -1.20 9.15
C VAL A 23 -6.40 -0.03 9.69
N VAL A 24 -5.13 -0.25 10.03
CA VAL A 24 -4.23 0.84 10.47
C VAL A 24 -3.42 1.40 9.31
N VAL A 25 -3.31 2.73 9.24
CA VAL A 25 -2.42 3.45 8.34
C VAL A 25 -1.55 4.39 9.18
N THR A 26 -0.22 4.22 9.13
CA THR A 26 0.73 5.10 9.84
C THR A 26 1.24 6.21 8.93
N GLY A 27 1.60 7.38 9.49
CA GLY A 27 1.88 8.55 8.67
C GLY A 27 0.63 9.00 7.90
N ALA A 28 -0.52 8.90 8.56
CA ALA A 28 -1.85 9.06 7.97
C ALA A 28 -2.11 10.48 7.43
N ALA A 29 -1.43 11.49 7.96
CA ALA A 29 -1.46 12.86 7.44
C ALA A 29 -0.54 13.08 6.22
N GLY A 30 0.22 12.06 5.82
CA GLY A 30 1.16 12.12 4.69
C GLY A 30 0.49 11.96 3.32
N GLN A 31 1.18 12.45 2.27
CA GLN A 31 0.66 12.45 0.89
C GLN A 31 0.33 11.07 0.31
N ILE A 32 1.12 10.04 0.65
CA ILE A 32 0.83 8.66 0.22
C ILE A 32 -0.45 8.17 0.91
N ALA A 33 -0.57 8.39 2.23
CA ALA A 33 -1.73 7.99 2.99
C ALA A 33 -2.99 8.70 2.48
N TYR A 34 -2.92 10.01 2.22
CA TYR A 34 -4.02 10.80 1.66
C TYR A 34 -4.63 10.17 0.39
N SER A 35 -3.79 9.72 -0.56
CA SER A 35 -4.25 9.00 -1.75
C SER A 35 -4.69 7.54 -1.49
N LEU A 36 -4.12 6.89 -0.48
CA LEU A 36 -4.40 5.49 -0.14
C LEU A 36 -5.71 5.34 0.63
N LEU A 37 -5.99 6.25 1.55
CA LEU A 37 -7.16 6.22 2.42
C LEU A 37 -8.45 6.20 1.60
N TYR A 38 -8.54 7.01 0.54
CA TYR A 38 -9.68 6.97 -0.38
C TYR A 38 -9.85 5.61 -1.06
N GLN A 39 -8.76 4.98 -1.52
CA GLN A 39 -8.81 3.65 -2.17
C GLN A 39 -9.26 2.55 -1.19
N ILE A 40 -8.77 2.61 0.06
CA ILE A 40 -9.21 1.69 1.11
C ILE A 40 -10.70 1.92 1.40
N ALA A 41 -11.09 3.15 1.67
CA ALA A 41 -12.44 3.55 2.07
C ALA A 41 -13.49 3.30 0.98
N LYS A 42 -13.11 3.38 -0.30
CA LYS A 42 -13.97 3.08 -1.45
C LYS A 42 -14.15 1.56 -1.69
N GLY A 43 -13.32 0.71 -1.08
CA GLY A 43 -13.39 -0.74 -1.23
C GLY A 43 -12.49 -1.32 -2.33
N ASP A 44 -11.62 -0.52 -2.95
CA ASP A 44 -10.73 -0.99 -4.02
C ASP A 44 -9.75 -2.08 -3.54
N VAL A 45 -9.42 -2.05 -2.24
CA VAL A 45 -8.45 -2.94 -1.58
C VAL A 45 -9.11 -4.19 -0.98
N PHE A 46 -10.15 -4.01 -0.16
CA PHE A 46 -10.75 -5.09 0.64
C PHE A 46 -12.07 -5.62 0.08
N GLY A 47 -12.63 -4.97 -0.95
CA GLY A 47 -13.88 -5.35 -1.61
C GLY A 47 -14.97 -4.32 -1.38
N ASP A 48 -15.90 -4.25 -2.33
CA ASP A 48 -17.01 -3.29 -2.38
C ASP A 48 -18.12 -3.55 -1.33
N LYS A 49 -17.98 -4.63 -0.56
CA LYS A 49 -18.94 -5.09 0.48
C LYS A 49 -18.29 -5.31 1.84
N GLN A 50 -17.03 -4.90 2.02
CA GLN A 50 -16.31 -5.08 3.29
C GLN A 50 -16.33 -3.77 4.07
N PRO A 51 -17.09 -3.67 5.19
CA PRO A 51 -17.02 -2.52 6.07
C PRO A 51 -15.64 -2.38 6.72
N ILE A 52 -15.22 -1.14 6.98
CA ILE A 52 -13.88 -0.80 7.44
C ILE A 52 -13.97 0.21 8.60
N ILE A 53 -13.14 -0.02 9.61
CA ILE A 53 -12.79 0.96 10.64
C ILE A 53 -11.34 1.36 10.41
N LEU A 54 -11.10 2.64 10.11
CA LEU A 54 -9.76 3.17 9.87
C LEU A 54 -9.12 3.60 11.19
N HIS A 55 -7.95 3.06 11.50
CA HIS A 55 -7.10 3.53 12.58
C HIS A 55 -5.97 4.35 11.97
N LEU A 56 -5.93 5.65 12.26
CA LEU A 56 -5.02 6.59 11.62
C LEU A 56 -3.97 7.04 12.63
N LEU A 57 -2.74 6.58 12.45
CA LEU A 57 -1.61 6.94 13.32
C LEU A 57 -0.75 8.02 12.67
N ASP A 58 -0.50 9.10 13.38
CA ASP A 58 0.55 10.04 13.04
C ASP A 58 1.31 10.51 14.28
N ILE A 59 2.33 11.34 14.11
CA ILE A 59 3.08 11.93 15.23
C ILE A 59 2.31 13.11 15.83
N PRO A 60 2.52 13.44 17.12
CA PRO A 60 1.80 14.54 17.78
C PRO A 60 1.80 15.88 16.99
N PRO A 61 2.91 16.31 16.35
CA PRO A 61 2.91 17.54 15.56
C PRO A 61 2.02 17.53 14.30
N MET A 62 1.57 16.37 13.85
CA MET A 62 0.75 16.20 12.64
C MET A 62 -0.73 16.03 12.95
N MET A 63 -1.14 16.06 14.23
CA MET A 63 -2.53 15.76 14.61
C MET A 63 -3.54 16.76 14.03
N ASP A 64 -3.20 18.04 13.92
CA ASP A 64 -4.09 19.04 13.29
C ASP A 64 -4.28 18.76 11.79
N VAL A 65 -3.22 18.32 11.11
CA VAL A 65 -3.29 17.92 9.69
C VAL A 65 -4.10 16.64 9.55
N LEU A 66 -3.92 15.68 10.46
CA LEU A 66 -4.67 14.44 10.48
C LEU A 66 -6.17 14.69 10.70
N GLU A 67 -6.53 15.64 11.57
CA GLU A 67 -7.92 16.04 11.78
C GLU A 67 -8.54 16.56 10.46
N GLY A 68 -7.80 17.36 9.69
CA GLY A 68 -8.23 17.77 8.34
C GLY A 68 -8.48 16.58 7.41
N VAL A 69 -7.64 15.54 7.44
CA VAL A 69 -7.86 14.31 6.65
C VAL A 69 -9.11 13.56 7.12
N VAL A 70 -9.42 13.56 8.42
CA VAL A 70 -10.65 12.96 8.97
C VAL A 70 -11.88 13.71 8.49
N MET A 71 -11.85 15.04 8.45
CA MET A 71 -12.93 15.86 7.89
C MET A 71 -13.19 15.49 6.42
N GLU A 72 -12.15 15.41 5.59
CA GLU A 72 -12.33 15.05 4.18
C GLU A 72 -12.84 13.61 3.98
N LEU A 73 -12.42 12.66 4.83
CA LEU A 73 -12.98 11.31 4.81
C LEU A 73 -14.48 11.29 5.12
N ALA A 74 -14.94 12.13 6.05
CA ALA A 74 -16.36 12.28 6.34
C ALA A 74 -17.12 12.91 5.15
N ASP A 75 -16.55 13.95 4.55
CA ASP A 75 -17.13 14.65 3.39
C ASP A 75 -17.24 13.76 2.14
N CYS A 76 -16.41 12.72 2.03
CA CYS A 76 -16.49 11.75 0.94
C CYS A 76 -17.76 10.86 1.01
N ALA A 77 -18.48 10.82 2.13
CA ALA A 77 -19.72 10.04 2.31
C ALA A 77 -19.60 8.56 1.88
N LEU A 78 -18.47 7.92 2.19
CA LEU A 78 -18.17 6.56 1.76
C LEU A 78 -18.87 5.52 2.65
N PRO A 79 -19.80 4.70 2.10
CA PRO A 79 -20.66 3.83 2.91
C PRO A 79 -19.92 2.69 3.62
N LEU A 80 -18.70 2.35 3.18
CA LEU A 80 -17.90 1.30 3.82
C LEU A 80 -17.17 1.79 5.08
N ILE A 81 -17.10 3.10 5.33
CA ILE A 81 -16.48 3.63 6.55
C ILE A 81 -17.47 3.55 7.71
N HIS A 82 -17.18 2.64 8.63
CA HIS A 82 -17.97 2.44 9.86
C HIS A 82 -17.32 3.09 11.09
N GLY A 83 -16.12 3.66 10.94
CA GLY A 83 -15.45 4.43 11.98
C GLY A 83 -14.07 4.90 11.53
N VAL A 84 -13.62 6.02 12.12
CA VAL A 84 -12.27 6.56 11.95
C VAL A 84 -11.73 6.89 13.34
N VAL A 85 -10.51 6.43 13.62
CA VAL A 85 -9.82 6.62 14.91
C VAL A 85 -8.49 7.33 14.65
N PRO A 86 -8.46 8.67 14.63
CA PRO A 86 -7.20 9.42 14.59
C PRO A 86 -6.51 9.37 15.96
N THR A 87 -5.20 9.12 15.97
CA THR A 87 -4.43 9.06 17.22
C THR A 87 -2.94 9.28 16.99
N ALA A 88 -2.24 9.71 18.05
CA ALA A 88 -0.79 9.68 18.13
C ALA A 88 -0.26 8.50 18.99
N ASP A 89 -1.15 7.70 19.58
CA ASP A 89 -0.80 6.56 20.43
C ASP A 89 -0.80 5.25 19.62
N PRO A 90 0.37 4.59 19.47
CA PRO A 90 0.45 3.28 18.83
C PRO A 90 -0.46 2.23 19.46
N ALA A 91 -0.66 2.22 20.78
CA ALA A 91 -1.52 1.21 21.43
C ALA A 91 -2.97 1.31 20.95
N VAL A 92 -3.48 2.54 20.76
CA VAL A 92 -4.81 2.80 20.20
C VAL A 92 -4.83 2.45 18.70
N ALA A 93 -3.82 2.87 17.95
CA ALA A 93 -3.77 2.67 16.51
C ALA A 93 -3.74 1.19 16.10
N PHE A 94 -3.00 0.36 16.83
CA PHE A 94 -2.80 -1.05 16.49
C PHE A 94 -3.80 -2.00 17.15
N LYS A 95 -4.81 -1.49 17.87
CA LYS A 95 -5.79 -2.30 18.60
C LYS A 95 -6.71 -3.13 17.69
N ASP A 96 -6.58 -4.45 17.78
CA ASP A 96 -7.32 -5.50 17.06
C ASP A 96 -7.28 -5.36 15.52
N VAL A 97 -6.25 -4.74 14.97
CA VAL A 97 -6.14 -4.52 13.51
C VAL A 97 -5.89 -5.82 12.76
N GLU A 98 -6.42 -5.90 11.55
CA GLU A 98 -6.34 -7.04 10.63
C GLU A 98 -5.48 -6.76 9.39
N ALA A 99 -5.36 -5.49 9.02
CA ALA A 99 -4.42 -5.03 8.01
C ALA A 99 -3.69 -3.79 8.49
N ALA A 100 -2.39 -3.70 8.20
CA ALA A 100 -1.54 -2.59 8.58
C ALA A 100 -0.75 -2.07 7.39
N PHE A 101 -0.92 -0.78 7.08
CA PHE A 101 -0.11 -0.04 6.11
C PHE A 101 0.88 0.84 6.88
N LEU A 102 2.13 0.39 6.97
CA LEU A 102 3.18 1.15 7.65
C LEU A 102 3.85 2.11 6.65
N VAL A 103 3.23 3.27 6.46
CA VAL A 103 3.65 4.29 5.48
C VAL A 103 4.58 5.32 6.11
N GLY A 104 4.31 5.72 7.35
CA GLY A 104 5.12 6.68 8.10
C GLY A 104 6.53 6.17 8.38
N ALA A 105 7.53 6.91 7.88
CA ALA A 105 8.94 6.69 8.11
C ALA A 105 9.67 8.04 8.18
N MET A 106 10.84 8.08 8.81
CA MET A 106 11.65 9.29 8.83
C MET A 106 12.25 9.51 7.43
N PRO A 107 11.95 10.64 6.76
CA PRO A 107 12.56 10.95 5.47
C PRO A 107 14.04 11.27 5.67
N ARG A 108 14.84 10.99 4.64
CA ARG A 108 16.25 11.39 4.64
C ARG A 108 16.37 12.91 4.65
N LYS A 109 17.03 13.45 5.66
CA LYS A 109 17.34 14.89 5.75
C LYS A 109 18.67 15.20 5.07
N GLN A 110 18.85 16.45 4.62
CA GLN A 110 20.13 16.92 4.10
C GLN A 110 21.23 16.74 5.16
N GLY A 111 22.39 16.23 4.76
CA GLY A 111 23.51 15.93 5.67
C GLY A 111 23.38 14.62 6.47
N MET A 112 22.28 13.87 6.33
CA MET A 112 22.10 12.60 7.03
C MET A 112 22.83 11.46 6.31
N GLU A 113 23.70 10.76 7.04
CA GLU A 113 24.36 9.54 6.59
C GLU A 113 23.36 8.37 6.50
N ARG A 114 23.66 7.38 5.66
CA ARG A 114 22.78 6.20 5.49
C ARG A 114 22.57 5.45 6.82
N LYS A 115 23.60 5.37 7.66
CA LYS A 115 23.55 4.71 8.98
C LYS A 115 22.60 5.43 9.95
N ASP A 116 22.51 6.76 9.86
CA ASP A 116 21.68 7.56 10.76
C ASP A 116 20.21 7.42 10.37
N LEU A 117 19.93 7.44 9.06
CA LEU A 117 18.59 7.16 8.52
C LEU A 117 18.08 5.78 8.93
N LEU A 118 18.94 4.76 8.82
CA LEU A 118 18.63 3.40 9.26
C LEU A 118 18.35 3.36 10.76
N SER A 119 19.23 3.95 11.57
CA SER A 119 19.11 3.94 13.03
C SER A 119 17.84 4.65 13.51
N ALA A 120 17.45 5.75 12.87
CA ALA A 120 16.22 6.46 13.19
C ALA A 120 14.98 5.63 12.84
N ASN A 121 14.93 5.04 11.64
CA ASN A 121 13.80 4.21 11.23
C ASN A 121 13.70 2.89 12.02
N VAL A 122 14.82 2.28 12.41
CA VAL A 122 14.83 1.10 13.30
C VAL A 122 14.07 1.38 14.60
N LYS A 123 14.23 2.58 15.20
CA LYS A 123 13.50 2.95 16.42
C LYS A 123 12.00 3.02 16.17
N ILE A 124 11.58 3.61 15.05
CA ILE A 124 10.16 3.73 14.66
C ILE A 124 9.54 2.36 14.46
N PHE A 125 10.15 1.51 13.63
CA PHE A 125 9.61 0.20 13.28
C PHE A 125 9.75 -0.83 14.40
N LYS A 126 10.67 -0.63 15.35
CA LYS A 126 10.68 -1.36 16.63
C LYS A 126 9.41 -1.08 17.43
N VAL A 127 9.07 0.19 17.65
CA VAL A 127 7.87 0.57 18.42
C VAL A 127 6.60 0.07 17.73
N GLN A 128 6.49 0.24 16.40
CA GLN A 128 5.35 -0.27 15.64
C GLN A 128 5.27 -1.80 15.67
N GLY A 129 6.39 -2.51 15.58
CA GLY A 129 6.44 -3.97 15.74
C GLY A 129 5.95 -4.42 17.11
N GLN A 130 6.42 -3.79 18.19
CA GLN A 130 5.96 -4.08 19.55
C GLN A 130 4.47 -3.80 19.73
N ALA A 131 3.95 -2.71 19.15
CA ALA A 131 2.53 -2.39 19.21
C ALA A 131 1.66 -3.40 18.44
N LEU A 132 2.09 -3.83 17.25
CA LEU A 132 1.45 -4.94 16.53
C LEU A 132 1.46 -6.23 17.36
N ASP A 133 2.61 -6.57 17.96
CA ASP A 133 2.75 -7.77 18.79
C ASP A 133 1.84 -7.76 20.01
N GLN A 134 1.58 -6.59 20.59
CA GLN A 134 0.77 -6.48 21.81
C GLN A 134 -0.71 -6.34 21.51
N HIS A 135 -1.08 -5.62 20.45
CA HIS A 135 -2.44 -5.12 20.28
C HIS A 135 -3.16 -5.61 19.02
N ALA A 136 -2.43 -6.04 17.98
CA ALA A 136 -3.06 -6.48 16.73
C ALA A 136 -3.53 -7.94 16.80
N LYS A 137 -4.44 -8.32 15.89
CA LYS A 137 -4.75 -9.74 15.68
C LYS A 137 -3.49 -10.46 15.17
N LYS A 138 -3.24 -11.69 15.62
CA LYS A 138 -2.05 -12.45 15.19
C LYS A 138 -2.05 -12.81 13.71
N THR A 139 -3.23 -12.76 13.09
CA THR A 139 -3.44 -12.94 11.65
C THR A 139 -3.24 -11.68 10.83
N VAL A 140 -2.90 -10.53 11.45
CA VAL A 140 -2.75 -9.24 10.77
C VAL A 140 -1.81 -9.35 9.57
N LYS A 141 -2.20 -8.74 8.45
CA LYS A 141 -1.36 -8.59 7.25
C LYS A 141 -0.67 -7.23 7.28
N VAL A 142 0.66 -7.21 7.25
CA VAL A 142 1.47 -6.01 7.46
C VAL A 142 2.24 -5.68 6.19
N LEU A 143 1.96 -4.51 5.61
CA LEU A 143 2.65 -3.96 4.46
C LEU A 143 3.49 -2.75 4.87
N VAL A 144 4.81 -2.86 4.69
CA VAL A 144 5.74 -1.75 4.91
C VAL A 144 5.99 -0.99 3.60
N VAL A 145 5.65 0.29 3.63
CA VAL A 145 5.88 1.24 2.53
C VAL A 145 6.99 2.23 2.90
N GLY A 146 7.08 2.61 4.17
CA GLY A 146 8.07 3.55 4.68
C GLY A 146 9.50 3.07 4.48
N ASN A 147 10.32 3.91 3.83
CA ASN A 147 11.69 3.54 3.47
C ASN A 147 12.68 3.58 4.65
N PRO A 148 13.69 2.69 4.70
CA PRO A 148 13.99 1.61 3.74
C PRO A 148 13.10 0.36 3.97
N ALA A 149 12.20 0.09 3.02
CA ALA A 149 11.03 -0.78 3.25
C ALA A 149 11.40 -2.22 3.69
N ASN A 150 12.34 -2.88 2.99
CA ASN A 150 12.73 -4.26 3.31
C ASN A 150 13.35 -4.37 4.71
N THR A 151 14.26 -3.45 5.06
CA THR A 151 14.89 -3.44 6.40
C THR A 151 13.88 -3.11 7.49
N ASN A 152 12.98 -2.16 7.23
CA ASN A 152 11.92 -1.80 8.16
C ASN A 152 10.94 -2.96 8.40
N ALA A 153 10.58 -3.73 7.36
CA ALA A 153 9.77 -4.95 7.49
C ALA A 153 10.48 -6.04 8.31
N LEU A 154 11.78 -6.24 8.08
CA LEU A 154 12.59 -7.16 8.88
C LEU A 154 12.64 -6.75 10.36
N VAL A 155 12.86 -5.46 10.64
CA VAL A 155 12.86 -4.93 12.01
C VAL A 155 11.50 -5.12 12.65
N CYS A 156 10.42 -4.74 11.95
CA CYS A 156 9.06 -4.83 12.46
C CYS A 156 8.70 -6.27 12.84
N SER A 157 8.93 -7.23 11.94
CA SER A 157 8.69 -8.66 12.21
C SER A 157 9.55 -9.23 13.34
N ARG A 158 10.79 -8.76 13.51
CA ARG A 158 11.66 -9.18 14.62
C ARG A 158 11.12 -8.75 15.98
N TYR A 159 10.44 -7.61 16.05
CA TYR A 159 9.84 -7.09 17.28
C TYR A 159 8.36 -7.49 17.44
N ALA A 160 7.85 -8.36 16.56
CA ALA A 160 6.52 -8.93 16.63
C ALA A 160 6.54 -10.47 16.56
N PRO A 161 7.21 -11.15 17.51
CA PRO A 161 7.44 -12.59 17.43
C PRO A 161 6.17 -13.44 17.51
N SER A 162 5.04 -12.90 17.99
CA SER A 162 3.76 -13.63 18.04
C SER A 162 3.01 -13.64 16.70
N ILE A 163 3.44 -12.86 15.71
CA ILE A 163 2.84 -12.77 14.38
C ILE A 163 3.71 -13.58 13.39
N PRO A 164 3.12 -14.45 12.56
CA PRO A 164 3.88 -15.20 11.55
C PRO A 164 4.68 -14.27 10.64
N ARG A 165 5.95 -14.60 10.37
CA ARG A 165 6.86 -13.70 9.63
C ARG A 165 6.41 -13.48 8.19
N GLU A 166 5.77 -14.46 7.59
CA GLU A 166 5.16 -14.42 6.26
C GLU A 166 4.02 -13.39 6.14
N ASN A 167 3.49 -12.89 7.26
CA ASN A 167 2.50 -11.80 7.24
C ASN A 167 3.13 -10.41 7.07
N PHE A 168 4.46 -10.29 7.14
CA PHE A 168 5.17 -9.03 6.96
C PHE A 168 5.78 -8.95 5.56
N SER A 169 5.35 -7.96 4.78
CA SER A 169 5.87 -7.69 3.45
C SER A 169 6.41 -6.27 3.32
N ALA A 170 7.35 -6.08 2.39
CA ALA A 170 7.84 -4.77 1.98
C ALA A 170 7.36 -4.48 0.56
N MET A 171 7.01 -3.23 0.28
CA MET A 171 6.38 -2.88 -0.98
C MET A 171 7.40 -2.72 -2.13
N THR A 172 7.44 -3.69 -3.04
CA THR A 172 8.07 -3.59 -4.38
C THR A 172 7.05 -3.50 -5.51
N ARG A 173 5.74 -3.47 -5.19
CA ARG A 173 4.64 -3.44 -6.17
C ARG A 173 4.67 -2.19 -7.06
N LEU A 174 5.18 -1.06 -6.57
CA LEU A 174 5.34 0.14 -7.40
C LEU A 174 6.38 -0.07 -8.48
N ASP A 175 7.48 -0.73 -8.15
CA ASP A 175 8.53 -1.08 -9.10
C ASP A 175 8.00 -2.05 -10.15
N GLN A 176 7.23 -3.07 -9.73
CA GLN A 176 6.56 -4.00 -10.62
C GLN A 176 5.59 -3.29 -11.58
N ASN A 177 4.75 -2.40 -11.05
CA ASN A 177 3.80 -1.62 -11.86
C ASN A 177 4.54 -0.71 -12.86
N ARG A 178 5.68 -0.14 -12.49
CA ARG A 178 6.54 0.66 -13.39
C ARG A 178 7.16 -0.19 -14.49
N ALA A 179 7.67 -1.37 -14.15
CA ALA A 179 8.22 -2.33 -15.10
C ALA A 179 7.15 -2.80 -16.10
N GLN A 180 5.97 -3.20 -15.62
CA GLN A 180 4.83 -3.61 -16.44
C GLN A 180 4.38 -2.50 -17.39
N ALA A 181 4.26 -1.27 -16.90
CA ALA A 181 3.89 -0.12 -17.72
C ALA A 181 4.95 0.23 -18.79
N ASN A 182 6.24 0.08 -18.47
CA ASN A 182 7.32 0.32 -19.42
C ASN A 182 7.29 -0.68 -20.58
N ILE A 183 7.13 -1.98 -20.29
CA ILE A 183 6.99 -3.02 -21.31
C ILE A 183 5.74 -2.80 -22.16
N ALA A 184 4.60 -2.50 -21.53
CA ALA A 184 3.35 -2.25 -22.24
C ALA A 184 3.48 -1.07 -23.23
N ALA A 185 4.09 0.03 -22.78
CA ALA A 185 4.36 1.19 -23.62
C ALA A 185 5.29 0.87 -24.79
N ARG A 186 6.37 0.11 -24.56
CA ARG A 186 7.32 -0.28 -25.61
C ARG A 186 6.66 -1.14 -26.69
N LEU A 187 5.80 -2.06 -26.30
CA LEU A 187 5.14 -2.99 -27.21
C LEU A 187 3.83 -2.44 -27.82
N GLY A 188 3.36 -1.29 -27.35
CA GLY A 188 2.10 -0.68 -27.78
C GLY A 188 0.88 -1.55 -27.44
N VAL A 189 0.85 -2.11 -26.24
CA VAL A 189 -0.24 -2.98 -25.73
C VAL A 189 -0.85 -2.40 -24.46
N ASN A 190 -2.01 -2.94 -24.04
CA ASN A 190 -2.57 -2.56 -22.75
C ASN A 190 -1.70 -3.12 -21.61
N VAL A 191 -1.57 -2.38 -20.50
CA VAL A 191 -0.82 -2.86 -19.32
C VAL A 191 -1.38 -4.18 -18.79
N ALA A 192 -2.70 -4.39 -18.91
CA ALA A 192 -3.37 -5.63 -18.52
C ALA A 192 -2.86 -6.85 -19.28
N ASP A 193 -2.31 -6.67 -20.48
CA ASP A 193 -1.82 -7.75 -21.33
C ASP A 193 -0.41 -8.23 -20.96
N VAL A 194 0.32 -7.47 -20.13
CA VAL A 194 1.64 -7.84 -19.63
C VAL A 194 1.48 -8.53 -18.28
N LYS A 195 1.92 -9.78 -18.15
CA LYS A 195 1.81 -10.61 -16.95
C LYS A 195 3.16 -11.12 -16.48
N ASN A 196 3.24 -11.63 -15.25
CA ASN A 196 4.40 -12.32 -14.67
C ASN A 196 5.69 -11.48 -14.63
N VAL A 197 5.58 -10.16 -14.46
CA VAL A 197 6.71 -9.29 -14.13
C VAL A 197 7.08 -9.48 -12.66
N ILE A 198 8.36 -9.71 -12.39
CA ILE A 198 8.90 -9.99 -11.04
C ILE A 198 9.91 -8.91 -10.67
N ILE A 199 9.94 -8.50 -9.40
CA ILE A 199 10.98 -7.61 -8.87
C ILE A 199 11.78 -8.37 -7.81
N TRP A 200 13.08 -8.49 -8.03
CA TRP A 200 13.99 -9.15 -7.10
C TRP A 200 14.81 -8.15 -6.28
N GLY A 201 15.16 -8.55 -5.05
CA GLY A 201 16.10 -7.82 -4.20
C GLY A 201 15.44 -6.76 -3.30
N ASN A 202 16.16 -5.66 -3.10
CA ASN A 202 15.79 -4.60 -2.17
C ASN A 202 15.01 -3.47 -2.90
N HIS A 203 14.05 -2.84 -2.23
CA HIS A 203 13.40 -1.61 -2.74
C HIS A 203 14.39 -0.43 -2.71
N SER A 204 15.29 -0.41 -3.69
CA SER A 204 16.34 0.58 -3.90
C SER A 204 16.80 0.55 -5.36
N SER A 205 17.85 1.31 -5.67
CA SER A 205 18.51 1.28 -6.99
C SER A 205 19.24 -0.03 -7.29
N THR A 206 19.26 -0.99 -6.37
CA THR A 206 19.87 -2.32 -6.54
C THR A 206 18.82 -3.41 -6.77
N GLN A 207 17.54 -3.03 -6.94
CA GLN A 207 16.50 -3.95 -7.37
C GLN A 207 16.82 -4.50 -8.77
N TYR A 208 16.31 -5.69 -9.06
CA TYR A 208 16.33 -6.26 -10.41
C TYR A 208 14.92 -6.48 -10.93
N PRO A 209 14.42 -5.63 -11.84
CA PRO A 209 13.19 -5.86 -12.57
C PRO A 209 13.38 -6.97 -13.59
N ASP A 210 12.68 -8.09 -13.41
CA ASP A 210 12.77 -9.28 -14.23
C ASP A 210 11.52 -9.43 -15.11
N VAL A 211 11.76 -9.44 -16.42
CA VAL A 211 10.76 -9.68 -17.46
C VAL A 211 11.07 -10.94 -18.28
N LYS A 212 12.08 -11.73 -17.90
CA LYS A 212 12.42 -12.99 -18.57
C LYS A 212 11.33 -14.05 -18.39
N HIS A 213 10.62 -13.98 -17.27
CA HIS A 213 9.46 -14.81 -16.96
C HIS A 213 8.12 -14.17 -17.34
N ALA A 214 8.15 -12.93 -17.83
CA ALA A 214 6.95 -12.18 -18.18
C ALA A 214 6.39 -12.64 -19.53
N THR A 215 5.07 -12.55 -19.66
CA THR A 215 4.35 -12.81 -20.92
C THR A 215 3.59 -11.56 -21.35
N VAL A 216 3.32 -11.47 -22.65
CA VAL A 216 2.53 -10.39 -23.23
C VAL A 216 1.55 -10.95 -24.26
N THR A 217 0.30 -10.50 -24.19
CA THR A 217 -0.72 -10.81 -25.19
C THR A 217 -0.88 -9.65 -26.16
N LYS A 218 -0.75 -9.91 -27.46
CA LYS A 218 -0.96 -8.91 -28.52
C LYS A 218 -1.73 -9.55 -29.66
N ASN A 219 -2.82 -8.92 -30.07
CA ASN A 219 -3.70 -9.41 -31.16
C ASN A 219 -4.16 -10.86 -30.94
N GLY A 220 -4.50 -11.23 -29.70
CA GLY A 220 -4.97 -12.58 -29.35
C GLY A 220 -3.87 -13.65 -29.25
N SER A 221 -2.59 -13.30 -29.45
CA SER A 221 -1.47 -14.22 -29.30
C SER A 221 -0.61 -13.84 -28.08
N THR A 222 -0.35 -14.82 -27.21
CA THR A 222 0.53 -14.66 -26.05
C THR A 222 1.94 -15.15 -26.36
N LYS A 223 2.95 -14.35 -26.04
CA LYS A 223 4.38 -14.68 -26.19
C LYS A 223 5.16 -14.28 -24.94
N SER A 224 6.40 -14.75 -24.82
CA SER A 224 7.32 -14.23 -23.81
C SER A 224 7.63 -12.76 -24.09
N VAL A 225 7.84 -11.95 -23.04
CA VAL A 225 8.25 -10.54 -23.21
C VAL A 225 9.60 -10.45 -23.91
N VAL A 226 10.51 -11.39 -23.66
CA VAL A 226 11.83 -11.46 -24.31
C VAL A 226 11.68 -11.58 -25.83
N GLU A 227 10.86 -12.52 -26.31
CA GLU A 227 10.58 -12.67 -27.75
C GLU A 227 9.86 -11.47 -28.35
N ALA A 228 8.88 -10.91 -27.63
CA ALA A 228 8.08 -9.79 -28.13
C ALA A 228 8.89 -8.50 -28.24
N VAL A 229 9.80 -8.26 -27.29
CA VAL A 229 10.71 -7.10 -27.29
C VAL A 229 11.86 -7.30 -28.27
N ASN A 230 12.36 -8.53 -28.39
CA ASN A 230 13.45 -8.94 -29.31
C ASN A 230 14.69 -8.02 -29.24
N ASP A 231 15.06 -7.61 -28.03
CA ASP A 231 16.17 -6.68 -27.77
C ASP A 231 16.74 -6.94 -26.37
N ASN A 232 17.69 -7.87 -26.28
CA ASN A 232 18.31 -8.25 -25.01
C ASN A 232 19.15 -7.12 -24.39
N ALA A 233 19.76 -6.27 -25.23
CA ALA A 233 20.56 -5.14 -24.75
C ALA A 233 19.67 -4.12 -24.02
N PHE A 234 18.47 -3.85 -24.54
CA PHE A 234 17.48 -3.06 -23.84
C PHE A 234 17.02 -3.71 -22.54
N ILE A 235 16.67 -5.01 -22.56
CA ILE A 235 16.14 -5.73 -21.39
C ILE A 235 17.15 -5.77 -20.25
N ASP A 236 18.41 -6.09 -20.54
CA ASP A 236 19.45 -6.24 -19.51
C ASP A 236 20.09 -4.89 -19.11
N GLY A 237 19.86 -3.81 -19.88
CA GLY A 237 20.42 -2.47 -19.64
C GLY A 237 19.37 -1.39 -19.38
N ASP A 238 18.95 -0.70 -20.43
CA ASP A 238 18.11 0.51 -20.37
C ASP A 238 16.80 0.30 -19.61
N PHE A 239 16.17 -0.86 -19.77
CA PHE A 239 14.97 -1.23 -19.04
C PHE A 239 15.20 -1.18 -17.53
N VAL A 240 16.21 -1.91 -17.04
CA VAL A 240 16.57 -1.99 -15.62
C VAL A 240 16.87 -0.59 -15.06
N SER A 241 17.73 0.17 -15.75
CA SER A 241 18.11 1.53 -15.36
C SER A 241 16.91 2.47 -15.30
N THR A 242 15.99 2.38 -16.28
CA THR A 242 14.77 3.19 -16.32
C THR A 242 13.88 2.95 -15.11
N ILE A 243 13.72 1.70 -14.67
CA ILE A 243 12.88 1.39 -13.50
C ILE A 243 13.56 1.87 -12.21
N GLN A 244 14.86 1.61 -12.06
CA GLN A 244 15.65 2.04 -10.89
C GLN A 244 15.64 3.57 -10.70
N THR A 245 15.59 4.34 -11.79
CA THR A 245 15.63 5.81 -11.77
C THR A 245 14.25 6.47 -11.87
N ARG A 246 13.16 5.69 -12.04
CA ARG A 246 11.82 6.22 -12.31
C ARG A 246 11.29 7.15 -11.21
N GLY A 247 11.61 6.87 -9.95
CA GLY A 247 11.23 7.73 -8.82
C GLY A 247 11.85 9.13 -8.93
N ALA A 248 13.14 9.20 -9.28
CA ALA A 248 13.84 10.47 -9.48
C ALA A 248 13.28 11.24 -10.68
N ALA A 249 12.95 10.56 -11.78
CA ALA A 249 12.32 11.18 -12.93
C ALA A 249 10.96 11.83 -12.59
N VAL A 250 10.13 11.16 -11.77
CA VAL A 250 8.85 11.74 -11.31
C VAL A 250 9.07 12.97 -10.43
N ILE A 251 10.05 12.93 -9.51
CA ILE A 251 10.40 14.07 -8.66
C ILE A 251 10.90 15.25 -9.50
N ALA A 252 11.78 14.99 -10.48
CA ALA A 252 12.31 16.03 -11.36
C ALA A 252 11.19 16.77 -12.12
N ALA A 253 10.19 16.02 -12.61
CA ALA A 253 9.06 16.55 -13.36
C ALA A 253 8.00 17.24 -12.47
N ARG A 254 7.55 16.59 -11.38
CA ARG A 254 6.44 17.09 -10.54
C ARG A 254 6.87 17.99 -9.39
N LYS A 255 8.17 18.04 -9.08
CA LYS A 255 8.75 18.63 -7.85
C LYS A 255 8.22 18.02 -6.55
N MET A 256 7.52 16.88 -6.67
CA MET A 256 6.90 16.14 -5.57
C MET A 256 7.13 14.65 -5.77
N SER A 257 7.08 13.88 -4.68
CA SER A 257 7.16 12.42 -4.75
C SER A 257 5.98 11.80 -5.52
N SER A 258 6.15 10.56 -5.95
CA SER A 258 5.14 9.79 -6.69
C SER A 258 4.04 9.24 -5.77
N ALA A 259 3.43 10.09 -4.94
CA ALA A 259 2.52 9.69 -3.87
C ALA A 259 1.32 8.87 -4.35
N MET A 260 0.63 9.36 -5.39
CA MET A 260 -0.52 8.67 -5.99
C MET A 260 -0.20 7.25 -6.47
N SER A 261 0.89 7.07 -7.23
CA SER A 261 1.25 5.74 -7.74
C SER A 261 1.80 4.82 -6.65
N ALA A 262 2.46 5.37 -5.61
CA ALA A 262 2.84 4.61 -4.43
C ALA A 262 1.62 4.13 -3.63
N ALA A 263 0.61 4.99 -3.44
CA ALA A 263 -0.65 4.63 -2.80
C ALA A 263 -1.38 3.52 -3.57
N LYS A 264 -1.49 3.67 -4.89
CA LYS A 264 -2.06 2.62 -5.76
C LYS A 264 -1.32 1.31 -5.62
N ALA A 265 0.01 1.34 -5.63
CA ALA A 265 0.82 0.14 -5.45
C ALA A 265 0.64 -0.51 -4.07
N ALA A 266 0.43 0.28 -3.01
CA ALA A 266 0.17 -0.22 -1.67
C ALA A 266 -1.20 -0.92 -1.60
N GLY A 267 -2.24 -0.29 -2.15
CA GLY A 267 -3.58 -0.86 -2.26
C GLY A 267 -3.57 -2.16 -3.06
N ASP A 268 -2.97 -2.15 -4.25
CA ASP A 268 -2.76 -3.32 -5.11
C ASP A 268 -2.05 -4.47 -4.38
N HIS A 269 -0.99 -4.16 -3.62
CA HIS A 269 -0.21 -5.16 -2.89
C HIS A 269 -1.06 -5.83 -1.83
N MET A 270 -1.75 -5.04 -1.00
CA MET A 270 -2.63 -5.59 0.04
C MET A 270 -3.80 -6.35 -0.56
N LYS A 271 -4.38 -5.86 -1.66
CA LYS A 271 -5.44 -6.55 -2.40
C LYS A 271 -5.02 -7.96 -2.82
N SER A 272 -3.83 -8.10 -3.42
CA SER A 272 -3.30 -9.41 -3.83
C SER A 272 -3.05 -10.36 -2.65
N ILE A 273 -2.73 -9.85 -1.46
CA ILE A 273 -2.61 -10.66 -0.25
C ILE A 273 -4.00 -11.07 0.28
N TRP A 274 -4.96 -10.15 0.22
CA TRP A 274 -6.25 -10.30 0.88
C TRP A 274 -7.26 -11.09 0.06
N GLN A 275 -7.28 -10.88 -1.26
CA GLN A 275 -8.29 -11.42 -2.18
C GLN A 275 -7.77 -12.55 -3.08
N GLY A 276 -6.44 -12.72 -3.17
CA GLY A 276 -5.78 -13.53 -4.20
C GLY A 276 -5.57 -12.77 -5.50
#